data_AF-A0A661KZ26-F1
#
_entry.id   AF-A0A661KZ26-F1
#
_cell.length_a   1.000
_cell.length_b   1.000
_cell.length_c   1.000
_cell.angle_alpha   90.00
_cell.angle_beta   90.00
_cell.angle_gamma   90.00
#
_symmetry.space_group_name_H-M   'P 1'
#
loop_
_entity.id
_entity.type
_entity.pdbx_description
1 polymer ?
#
loop_
_entity_poly.entity_id
_entity_poly.type
_entity_poly.pdbx_seq_one_letter_code
_entity_poly.pdbx_strand_id
1 'polypeptide(L)'
;MLADWPETGSLHNMVYRWFKSSLSQPLSSQVKAWKKANRKMGWGISEEEFDRIFALPPLTDEDRQRGYTEVALFYRFGDNGQGHADPVLSGKRAWEYALKIRKRKTWQCEYIHFDDPAFIRLRPGAPPRPKGFYTAKIQTGQRFINLTVSQARKLLKGGTGCGPEGLQFLIITHTHFQTLMNEREHPFMAFADYDVAPYGCYDFFDAVQMFVSDGILGLGIGNIDRNYPFFGIPSIKW
;
A
#
# COMPACT_ATOMS: atom_id res chain seq x y z
N MET A 1 31.10 26.84 -39.55
CA MET A 1 29.81 26.14 -39.71
C MET A 1 29.90 24.79 -39.04
N LEU A 2 29.44 24.69 -37.80
CA LEU A 2 28.97 23.47 -37.18
C LEU A 2 27.72 23.90 -36.42
N ALA A 3 26.59 23.34 -36.80
CA ALA A 3 25.28 23.72 -36.30
C ALA A 3 25.09 23.20 -34.86
N ASP A 4 24.64 24.10 -33.99
CA ASP A 4 24.09 23.78 -32.67
C ASP A 4 22.85 22.88 -32.84
N TRP A 5 22.91 21.71 -32.20
CA TRP A 5 21.73 20.89 -31.95
C TRP A 5 21.19 21.25 -30.56
N PRO A 6 19.90 21.60 -30.41
CA PRO A 6 19.34 21.91 -29.10
C PRO A 6 19.14 20.63 -28.29
N GLU A 7 19.63 20.66 -27.05
CA GLU A 7 19.44 19.65 -26.03
C GLU A 7 17.97 19.22 -25.93
N THR A 8 17.68 17.95 -26.20
CA THR A 8 16.38 17.31 -25.99
C THR A 8 16.08 17.05 -24.50
N GLY A 9 16.46 17.97 -23.62
CA GLY A 9 16.35 17.88 -22.15
C GLY A 9 15.09 18.52 -21.54
N SER A 10 14.11 18.96 -22.35
CA SER A 10 13.11 19.95 -21.90
C SER A 10 11.70 19.42 -21.60
N LEU A 11 11.32 18.19 -21.99
CA LEU A 11 9.96 17.66 -21.72
C LEU A 11 9.95 16.53 -20.69
N HIS A 12 10.88 15.59 -20.78
CA HIS A 12 10.95 14.47 -19.84
C HIS A 12 11.24 14.96 -18.42
N ASN A 13 12.29 15.77 -18.22
CA ASN A 13 12.63 16.36 -16.92
C ASN A 13 11.56 17.31 -16.36
N MET A 14 10.78 17.95 -17.23
CA MET A 14 9.73 18.89 -16.82
C MET A 14 8.46 18.15 -16.38
N VAL A 15 8.05 17.11 -17.12
CA VAL A 15 6.98 16.18 -16.70
C VAL A 15 7.37 15.45 -15.41
N TYR A 16 8.64 15.08 -15.26
CA TYR A 16 9.18 14.39 -14.08
C TYR A 16 9.25 15.29 -12.83
N ARG A 17 9.62 16.57 -12.99
CA ARG A 17 9.54 17.58 -11.92
C ARG A 17 8.09 17.90 -11.54
N TRP A 18 7.17 17.91 -12.51
CA TRP A 18 5.74 18.08 -12.24
C TRP A 18 5.14 16.88 -11.50
N PHE A 19 5.50 15.65 -11.89
CA PHE A 19 5.14 14.41 -11.18
C PHE A 19 5.64 14.39 -9.73
N LYS A 20 6.88 14.81 -9.48
CA LYS A 20 7.43 14.94 -8.12
C LYS A 20 6.75 16.02 -7.28
N SER A 21 6.11 17.01 -7.89
CA SER A 21 5.41 18.09 -7.18
C SER A 21 3.96 17.77 -6.79
N SER A 22 3.39 16.66 -7.28
CA SER A 22 1.98 16.30 -7.02
C SER A 22 1.74 14.78 -6.92
N LEU A 23 2.58 14.05 -6.18
CA LEU A 23 2.31 12.62 -5.89
C LEU A 23 1.02 12.40 -5.07
N SER A 24 0.57 13.45 -4.36
CA SER A 24 -0.67 13.44 -3.60
C SER A 24 -1.90 13.43 -4.49
N GLN A 25 -2.72 12.38 -4.35
CA GLN A 25 -4.02 12.36 -5.00
C GLN A 25 -5.05 13.15 -4.18
N PRO A 26 -5.82 14.06 -4.81
CA PRO A 26 -6.88 14.77 -4.12
C PRO A 26 -8.00 13.81 -3.69
N LEU A 27 -8.72 14.17 -2.62
CA LEU A 27 -9.80 13.35 -2.05
C LEU A 27 -10.82 12.92 -3.10
N SER A 28 -11.24 13.83 -3.99
CA SER A 28 -12.21 13.55 -5.04
C SER A 28 -11.75 12.42 -5.98
N SER A 29 -10.47 12.37 -6.32
CA SER A 29 -9.89 11.28 -7.12
C SER A 29 -9.88 9.96 -6.36
N GLN A 30 -9.53 9.98 -5.07
CA GLN A 30 -9.52 8.78 -4.24
C GLN A 30 -10.93 8.23 -4.03
N VAL A 31 -11.92 9.09 -3.74
CA VAL A 31 -13.35 8.72 -3.65
C VAL A 31 -13.84 8.15 -4.96
N LYS A 32 -13.52 8.79 -6.10
CA LYS A 32 -13.90 8.28 -7.43
C LYS A 32 -13.30 6.89 -7.70
N ALA A 33 -12.06 6.66 -7.29
CA ALA A 33 -11.42 5.35 -7.41
C ALA A 33 -12.12 4.29 -6.54
N TRP A 34 -12.45 4.62 -5.29
CA TRP A 34 -13.22 3.75 -4.41
C TRP A 34 -14.64 3.47 -4.92
N LYS A 35 -15.39 4.47 -5.39
CA LYS A 35 -16.71 4.26 -6.03
C LYS A 35 -16.62 3.34 -7.25
N LYS A 36 -15.57 3.51 -8.07
CA LYS A 36 -15.30 2.62 -9.21
C LYS A 36 -15.00 1.19 -8.76
N ALA A 37 -14.19 1.00 -7.73
CA ALA A 37 -13.88 -0.32 -7.19
C ALA A 37 -15.13 -0.99 -6.58
N ASN A 38 -15.86 -0.26 -5.75
CA ASN A 38 -17.13 -0.68 -5.14
C ASN A 38 -18.14 -1.16 -6.19
N ARG A 39 -18.41 -0.35 -7.23
CA ARG A 39 -19.32 -0.73 -8.32
C ARG A 39 -18.84 -1.97 -9.08
N LYS A 40 -17.54 -2.06 -9.38
CA LYS A 40 -16.99 -3.17 -10.16
C LYS A 40 -16.99 -4.48 -9.39
N MET A 41 -16.87 -4.42 -8.07
CA MET A 41 -16.82 -5.61 -7.21
C MET A 41 -18.15 -5.95 -6.55
N GLY A 42 -19.10 -5.02 -6.51
CA GLY A 42 -20.36 -5.19 -5.81
C GLY A 42 -20.16 -5.32 -4.30
N TRP A 43 -19.23 -4.57 -3.71
CA TRP A 43 -18.93 -4.67 -2.28
C TRP A 43 -20.03 -4.11 -1.38
N GLY A 44 -20.96 -3.33 -1.94
CA GLY A 44 -22.11 -2.80 -1.19
C GLY A 44 -21.76 -1.68 -0.21
N ILE A 45 -20.62 -1.00 -0.39
CA ILE A 45 -20.32 0.23 0.37
C ILE A 45 -21.38 1.26 -0.01
N SER A 46 -22.10 1.79 0.97
CA SER A 46 -23.26 2.66 0.74
C SER A 46 -22.82 4.07 0.34
N GLU A 47 -23.68 4.81 -0.36
CA GLU A 47 -23.38 6.21 -0.70
C GLU A 47 -23.28 7.08 0.56
N GLU A 48 -24.04 6.76 1.61
CA GLU A 48 -23.95 7.45 2.91
C GLU A 48 -22.57 7.31 3.56
N GLU A 49 -21.88 6.18 3.36
CA GLU A 49 -20.50 6.03 3.83
C GLU A 49 -19.52 6.91 3.06
N PHE A 50 -19.74 7.12 1.75
CA PHE A 50 -18.94 8.04 0.95
C PHE A 50 -19.19 9.50 1.31
N ASP A 51 -20.45 9.86 1.61
CA ASP A 51 -20.84 11.23 1.93
C ASP A 51 -20.28 11.70 3.29
N ARG A 52 -19.90 10.77 4.16
CA ARG A 52 -19.20 11.06 5.44
C ARG A 52 -17.73 11.44 5.26
N ILE A 53 -17.18 11.37 4.05
CA ILE A 53 -15.77 11.67 3.79
C ILE A 53 -15.64 13.14 3.38
N PHE A 54 -15.33 14.00 4.34
CA PHE A 54 -15.33 15.45 4.11
C PHE A 54 -13.98 16.02 3.66
N ALA A 55 -12.87 15.54 4.23
CA ALA A 55 -11.54 16.08 3.96
C ALA A 55 -10.44 15.05 4.24
N LEU A 56 -9.30 15.20 3.54
CA LEU A 56 -8.06 14.54 3.94
C LEU A 56 -7.35 15.42 4.98
N PRO A 57 -6.83 14.85 6.08
CA PRO A 57 -6.02 15.61 7.02
C PRO A 57 -4.78 16.16 6.31
N PRO A 58 -4.38 17.42 6.54
CA PRO A 58 -3.17 17.96 5.94
C PRO A 58 -1.93 17.27 6.52
N LEU A 59 -0.88 17.18 5.71
CA LEU A 59 0.46 16.87 6.20
C LEU A 59 1.03 18.12 6.88
N THR A 60 1.40 17.99 8.16
CA THR A 60 2.12 19.04 8.88
C THR A 60 3.60 19.00 8.54
N ASP A 61 4.34 20.05 8.89
CA ASP A 61 5.80 20.06 8.69
C ASP A 61 6.49 18.99 9.55
N GLU A 62 5.96 18.69 10.73
CA GLU A 62 6.42 17.58 11.57
C GLU A 62 6.22 16.23 10.87
N ASP A 63 5.08 16.01 10.22
CA ASP A 63 4.84 14.78 9.46
C ASP A 63 5.83 14.65 8.29
N ARG A 64 6.09 15.74 7.56
CA ARG A 64 7.08 15.77 6.48
C ARG A 64 8.50 15.49 6.98
N GLN A 65 8.90 16.08 8.10
CA GLN A 65 10.19 15.82 8.75
C GLN A 65 10.32 14.36 9.18
N ARG A 66 9.21 13.72 9.56
CA ARG A 66 9.15 12.29 9.87
C ARG A 66 9.07 11.40 8.63
N GLY A 67 9.00 11.95 7.43
CA GLY A 67 9.03 11.23 6.16
C GLY A 67 7.65 10.86 5.60
N TYR A 68 6.56 11.35 6.19
CA TYR A 68 5.23 11.17 5.61
C TYR A 68 5.05 12.10 4.41
N THR A 69 4.69 11.52 3.26
CA THR A 69 4.61 12.23 1.98
C THR A 69 3.21 12.22 1.39
N GLU A 70 2.38 11.25 1.80
CA GLU A 70 1.04 11.04 1.22
C GLU A 70 -0.04 10.99 2.28
N VAL A 71 -1.29 11.20 1.86
CA VAL A 71 -2.48 10.90 2.66
C VAL A 71 -3.45 10.12 1.80
N ALA A 72 -3.84 8.93 2.25
CA ALA A 72 -4.78 8.11 1.51
C ALA A 72 -6.02 7.73 2.32
N LEU A 73 -7.10 7.57 1.57
CA LEU A 73 -8.37 7.03 2.00
C LEU A 73 -8.35 5.51 1.85
N PHE A 74 -8.71 4.83 2.93
CA PHE A 74 -8.79 3.39 3.04
C PHE A 74 -10.18 2.96 3.47
N TYR A 75 -10.53 1.71 3.21
CA TYR A 75 -11.79 1.11 3.67
C TYR A 75 -11.52 -0.23 4.31
N ARG A 76 -12.08 -0.44 5.49
CA ARG A 76 -11.93 -1.68 6.25
C ARG A 76 -13.22 -2.50 6.18
N PHE A 77 -13.12 -3.68 5.59
CA PHE A 77 -14.21 -4.62 5.36
C PHE A 77 -14.41 -5.57 6.55
N GLY A 78 -15.65 -6.03 6.72
CA GLY A 78 -16.02 -7.11 7.62
C GLY A 78 -16.00 -6.76 9.10
N ASP A 79 -16.09 -7.81 9.91
CA ASP A 79 -15.99 -7.79 11.37
C ASP A 79 -15.10 -8.96 11.79
N ASN A 80 -14.13 -8.72 12.67
CA ASN A 80 -13.18 -9.70 13.16
C ASN A 80 -13.74 -10.53 14.34
N GLY A 81 -15.04 -10.41 14.62
CA GLY A 81 -15.71 -11.07 15.74
C GLY A 81 -15.53 -10.36 17.07
N GLN A 82 -14.79 -9.25 17.09
CA GLN A 82 -14.58 -8.39 18.27
C GLN A 82 -15.13 -6.97 18.06
N GLY A 83 -15.95 -6.75 17.01
CA GLY A 83 -16.48 -5.44 16.67
C GLY A 83 -15.49 -4.54 15.93
N HIS A 84 -14.31 -5.07 15.57
CA HIS A 84 -13.34 -4.38 14.71
C HIS A 84 -13.40 -4.96 13.31
N ALA A 85 -12.94 -4.23 12.30
CA ALA A 85 -12.93 -4.78 10.95
C ALA A 85 -11.90 -5.91 10.77
N ASP A 86 -12.05 -6.71 9.70
CA ASP A 86 -11.13 -7.80 9.38
C ASP A 86 -9.96 -7.29 8.47
N PRO A 87 -8.70 -7.33 8.96
CA PRO A 87 -7.54 -6.89 8.20
C PRO A 87 -7.27 -7.75 6.97
N VAL A 88 -7.41 -9.06 7.12
CA VAL A 88 -7.06 -10.04 6.10
C VAL A 88 -8.09 -9.97 4.99
N LEU A 89 -9.38 -9.93 5.34
CA LEU A 89 -10.46 -9.71 4.38
C LEU A 89 -10.27 -8.41 3.59
N SER A 90 -9.85 -7.34 4.26
CA SER A 90 -9.65 -6.05 3.59
C SER A 90 -8.53 -6.07 2.56
N GLY A 91 -7.45 -6.80 2.84
CA GLY A 91 -6.38 -7.06 1.88
C GLY A 91 -6.84 -7.97 0.75
N LYS A 92 -7.56 -9.05 1.09
CA LYS A 92 -8.17 -9.97 0.14
C LYS A 92 -9.03 -9.23 -0.88
N ARG A 93 -9.95 -8.36 -0.44
CA ARG A 93 -10.82 -7.59 -1.34
C ARG A 93 -10.02 -6.72 -2.31
N ALA A 94 -8.98 -6.03 -1.82
CA ALA A 94 -8.11 -5.23 -2.68
C ALA A 94 -7.40 -6.12 -3.72
N TRP A 95 -6.90 -7.28 -3.32
CA TRP A 95 -6.24 -8.22 -4.22
C TRP A 95 -7.20 -8.84 -5.25
N GLU A 96 -8.40 -9.26 -4.86
CA GLU A 96 -9.46 -9.72 -5.77
C GLU A 96 -9.80 -8.66 -6.82
N TYR A 97 -9.85 -7.39 -6.42
CA TYR A 97 -10.03 -6.29 -7.35
C TYR A 97 -8.86 -6.17 -8.34
N ALA A 98 -7.61 -6.31 -7.88
CA ALA A 98 -6.44 -6.35 -8.75
C ALA A 98 -6.54 -7.47 -9.80
N LEU A 99 -6.83 -8.70 -9.36
CA LEU A 99 -7.03 -9.86 -10.24
C LEU A 99 -8.08 -9.56 -11.33
N LYS A 100 -9.21 -8.96 -10.93
CA LYS A 100 -10.30 -8.59 -11.85
C LYS A 100 -9.93 -7.50 -12.85
N ILE A 101 -9.11 -6.52 -12.47
CA ILE A 101 -8.75 -5.40 -13.37
C ILE A 101 -7.51 -5.67 -14.22
N ARG A 102 -6.60 -6.52 -13.78
CA ARG A 102 -5.31 -6.81 -14.45
C ARG A 102 -5.34 -8.00 -15.40
N LYS A 103 -6.42 -8.79 -15.44
CA LYS A 103 -6.70 -9.84 -16.45
C LYS A 103 -5.43 -10.64 -16.86
N ARG A 104 -4.75 -11.28 -15.89
CA ARG A 104 -3.51 -12.09 -16.00
C ARG A 104 -2.17 -11.37 -15.83
N LYS A 105 -2.14 -10.04 -15.65
CA LYS A 105 -0.90 -9.30 -15.28
C LYS A 105 -0.67 -9.27 -13.76
N THR A 106 -0.81 -10.44 -13.13
CA THR A 106 -0.70 -10.61 -11.68
C THR A 106 0.01 -11.91 -11.37
N TRP A 107 0.83 -11.90 -10.33
CA TRP A 107 1.44 -13.10 -9.75
C TRP A 107 1.20 -13.09 -8.23
N GLN A 108 0.91 -14.25 -7.66
CA GLN A 108 0.72 -14.42 -6.22
C GLN A 108 1.55 -15.62 -5.77
N CYS A 109 2.31 -15.43 -4.70
CA CYS A 109 3.01 -16.50 -4.02
C CYS A 109 2.01 -17.52 -3.45
N GLU A 110 2.33 -18.80 -3.61
CA GLU A 110 1.47 -19.91 -3.19
C GLU A 110 1.15 -19.91 -1.69
N TYR A 111 2.03 -19.35 -0.86
CA TYR A 111 1.88 -19.33 0.61
C TYR A 111 0.95 -18.21 1.14
N ILE A 112 0.46 -17.33 0.28
CA ILE A 112 -0.45 -16.25 0.71
C ILE A 112 -1.89 -16.73 0.57
N HIS A 113 -2.45 -17.24 1.67
CA HIS A 113 -3.83 -17.72 1.72
C HIS A 113 -4.71 -16.80 2.56
N PHE A 114 -5.33 -15.79 1.92
CA PHE A 114 -6.24 -14.86 2.60
C PHE A 114 -7.47 -15.51 3.26
N ASP A 115 -7.82 -16.73 2.86
CA ASP A 115 -8.96 -17.47 3.38
C ASP A 115 -8.61 -18.42 4.52
N ASP A 116 -7.33 -18.55 4.85
CA ASP A 116 -6.87 -19.44 5.89
C ASP A 116 -6.12 -18.67 7.00
N PRO A 117 -6.73 -18.49 8.17
CA PRO A 117 -6.09 -17.79 9.29
C PRO A 117 -4.85 -18.52 9.83
N ALA A 118 -4.61 -19.77 9.45
CA ALA A 118 -3.38 -20.48 9.76
C ALA A 118 -2.18 -19.97 8.95
N PHE A 119 -2.41 -19.29 7.82
CA PHE A 119 -1.34 -18.86 6.91
C PHE A 119 -1.11 -17.36 6.91
N ILE A 120 -2.11 -16.56 7.24
CA ILE A 120 -1.96 -15.10 7.26
C ILE A 120 -2.77 -14.47 8.37
N ARG A 121 -2.16 -13.48 9.01
CA ARG A 121 -2.81 -12.66 10.03
C ARG A 121 -2.25 -11.27 10.07
N LEU A 122 -2.94 -10.39 10.79
CA LEU A 122 -2.30 -9.19 11.30
C LEU A 122 -1.32 -9.61 12.41
N ARG A 123 -0.10 -9.07 12.38
CA ARG A 123 0.92 -9.41 13.39
C ARG A 123 0.44 -9.13 14.81
N PRO A 124 0.91 -9.89 15.80
CA PRO A 124 0.70 -9.53 17.20
C PRO A 124 1.18 -8.11 17.52
N GLY A 125 0.36 -7.36 18.25
CA GLY A 125 0.66 -5.98 18.65
C GLY A 125 0.53 -4.92 17.55
N ALA A 126 0.06 -5.26 16.35
CA ALA A 126 -0.41 -4.24 15.41
C ALA A 126 -1.74 -3.67 15.89
N PRO A 127 -1.96 -2.35 15.77
CA PRO A 127 -3.18 -1.73 16.26
C PRO A 127 -4.39 -2.19 15.44
N PRO A 128 -5.58 -2.32 16.06
CA PRO A 128 -6.82 -2.51 15.31
C PRO A 128 -7.02 -1.31 14.39
N ARG A 129 -7.75 -1.51 13.28
CA ARG A 129 -8.04 -0.44 12.33
C ARG A 129 -9.49 0.01 12.45
N PRO A 130 -9.79 1.28 12.16
CA PRO A 130 -11.16 1.77 12.16
C PRO A 130 -12.03 0.98 11.19
N LYS A 131 -13.33 0.85 11.50
CA LYS A 131 -14.33 0.26 10.60
C LYS A 131 -14.79 1.29 9.57
N GLY A 132 -15.08 0.85 8.34
CA GLY A 132 -15.52 1.73 7.26
C GLY A 132 -14.38 2.56 6.68
N PHE A 133 -14.69 3.77 6.20
CA PHE A 133 -13.69 4.69 5.67
C PHE A 133 -12.84 5.33 6.77
N TYR A 134 -11.54 5.38 6.54
CA TYR A 134 -10.58 6.11 7.36
C TYR A 134 -9.46 6.67 6.49
N THR A 135 -8.78 7.68 7.01
CA THR A 135 -7.62 8.30 6.33
C THR A 135 -6.36 8.01 7.11
N ALA A 136 -5.23 7.91 6.40
CA ALA A 136 -3.92 7.80 7.02
C ALA A 136 -2.88 8.55 6.22
N LYS A 137 -1.94 9.15 6.95
CA LYS A 137 -0.68 9.66 6.41
C LYS A 137 0.23 8.48 6.12
N ILE A 138 0.93 8.49 4.99
CA ILE A 138 1.76 7.37 4.54
C ILE A 138 3.19 7.86 4.33
N GLN A 139 4.13 7.08 4.86
CA GLN A 139 5.52 7.08 4.48
C GLN A 139 5.73 5.88 3.56
N THR A 140 6.16 6.09 2.32
CA THR A 140 6.17 5.08 1.26
C THR A 140 7.30 4.04 1.37
N GLY A 141 8.08 4.08 2.45
CA GLY A 141 9.03 3.03 2.83
C GLY A 141 10.49 3.30 2.50
N GLN A 142 10.80 4.39 1.79
CA GLN A 142 12.18 4.79 1.44
C GLN A 142 13.10 4.86 2.67
N ARG A 143 12.57 5.37 3.78
CA ARG A 143 13.30 5.55 5.05
C ARG A 143 13.83 4.23 5.64
N PHE A 144 13.19 3.11 5.33
CA PHE A 144 13.46 1.81 5.96
C PHE A 144 14.01 0.78 4.96
N ILE A 145 14.48 1.19 3.78
CA ILE A 145 14.95 0.29 2.71
C ILE A 145 16.18 -0.56 3.13
N ASN A 146 16.94 -0.12 4.14
CA ASN A 146 18.12 -0.84 4.62
C ASN A 146 17.85 -1.64 5.90
N LEU A 147 16.59 -1.74 6.33
CA LEU A 147 16.20 -2.42 7.56
C LEU A 147 15.43 -3.70 7.25
N THR A 148 15.53 -4.67 8.14
CA THR A 148 14.61 -5.81 8.15
C THR A 148 13.24 -5.35 8.64
N VAL A 149 12.18 -6.11 8.33
CA VAL A 149 10.83 -5.82 8.85
C VAL A 149 10.82 -5.84 10.38
N SER A 150 11.52 -6.78 11.00
CA SER A 150 11.63 -6.89 12.45
C SER A 150 12.31 -5.68 13.10
N GLN A 151 13.35 -5.12 12.46
CA GLN A 151 14.00 -3.89 12.89
C GLN A 151 13.09 -2.68 12.70
N ALA A 152 12.47 -2.54 11.52
CA ALA A 152 11.57 -1.44 11.23
C ALA A 152 10.39 -1.38 12.21
N ARG A 153 9.76 -2.53 12.53
CA ARG A 153 8.66 -2.64 13.51
C ARG A 153 9.00 -1.97 14.85
N LYS A 154 10.26 -2.05 15.30
CA LYS A 154 10.73 -1.43 16.57
C LYS A 154 10.89 0.09 16.49
N LEU A 155 10.97 0.64 15.28
CA LEU A 155 11.22 2.07 15.01
C LEU A 155 9.96 2.85 14.64
N LEU A 156 8.80 2.19 14.49
CA LEU A 156 7.51 2.80 14.14
C LEU A 156 6.88 3.56 15.32
N LYS A 157 7.63 4.49 15.94
CA LYS A 157 7.14 5.31 17.04
C LYS A 157 6.07 6.28 16.54
N GLY A 158 4.86 6.20 17.10
CA GLY A 158 3.75 7.08 16.74
C GLY A 158 3.07 6.76 15.40
N GLY A 159 3.27 5.55 14.87
CA GLY A 159 2.62 5.02 13.68
C GLY A 159 2.58 3.49 13.70
N THR A 160 2.26 2.86 12.58
CA THR A 160 2.30 1.40 12.41
C THR A 160 2.68 1.01 10.99
N GLY A 161 2.95 -0.26 10.73
CA GLY A 161 3.26 -0.75 9.39
C GLY A 161 2.01 -0.82 8.53
N CYS A 162 2.18 -0.85 7.21
CA CYS A 162 1.06 -1.21 6.33
C CYS A 162 0.68 -2.69 6.51
N GLY A 163 -0.62 -2.98 6.50
CA GLY A 163 -1.19 -4.30 6.20
C GLY A 163 -2.07 -4.17 4.95
N PRO A 164 -3.42 -4.23 5.08
CA PRO A 164 -4.32 -4.04 3.94
C PRO A 164 -4.17 -2.68 3.27
N GLU A 165 -3.69 -1.68 4.00
CA GLU A 165 -3.51 -0.31 3.51
C GLU A 165 -2.51 -0.28 2.35
N GLY A 166 -1.43 -1.05 2.40
CA GLY A 166 -0.46 -1.12 1.31
C GLY A 166 -1.07 -1.64 0.01
N LEU A 167 -1.90 -2.68 0.11
CA LEU A 167 -2.66 -3.22 -1.03
C LEU A 167 -3.65 -2.18 -1.58
N GLN A 168 -4.46 -1.58 -0.72
CA GLN A 168 -5.46 -0.58 -1.15
C GLN A 168 -4.83 0.67 -1.74
N PHE A 169 -3.72 1.13 -1.17
CA PHE A 169 -2.95 2.25 -1.66
C PHE A 169 -2.47 2.00 -3.09
N LEU A 170 -1.80 0.86 -3.32
CA LEU A 170 -1.24 0.57 -4.63
C LEU A 170 -2.33 0.20 -5.64
N ILE A 171 -3.40 -0.48 -5.24
CA ILE A 171 -4.37 -1.08 -6.18
C ILE A 171 -5.55 -0.15 -6.48
N ILE A 172 -5.98 0.65 -5.49
CA ILE A 172 -7.23 1.41 -5.59
C ILE A 172 -6.93 2.88 -5.81
N THR A 173 -6.25 3.54 -4.87
CA THR A 173 -6.10 5.00 -4.90
C THR A 173 -4.85 5.43 -5.68
N HIS A 174 -3.66 5.09 -5.21
CA HIS A 174 -2.38 5.61 -5.71
C HIS A 174 -1.71 4.66 -6.71
N THR A 175 -2.47 4.22 -7.71
CA THR A 175 -1.99 3.23 -8.72
C THR A 175 -0.78 3.68 -9.54
N HIS A 176 -0.47 4.98 -9.58
CA HIS A 176 0.72 5.51 -10.25
C HIS A 176 2.04 5.03 -9.60
N PHE A 177 2.04 4.68 -8.30
CA PHE A 177 3.19 4.06 -7.66
C PHE A 177 3.55 2.70 -8.27
N GLN A 178 2.59 2.00 -8.90
CA GLN A 178 2.88 0.77 -9.62
C GLN A 178 3.76 1.03 -10.86
N THR A 179 3.57 2.17 -11.53
CA THR A 179 4.42 2.60 -12.65
C THR A 179 5.82 2.92 -12.13
N LEU A 180 5.92 3.72 -11.07
CA LEU A 180 7.21 4.09 -10.45
C LEU A 180 7.99 2.87 -9.95
N MET A 181 7.30 1.86 -9.39
CA MET A 181 7.92 0.59 -9.01
C MET A 181 8.46 -0.17 -10.23
N ASN A 182 7.68 -0.23 -11.31
CA ASN A 182 8.09 -0.91 -12.53
C ASN A 182 9.31 -0.24 -13.19
N GLU A 183 9.41 1.08 -13.08
CA GLU A 183 10.52 1.91 -13.58
C GLU A 183 11.71 1.95 -12.60
N ARG A 184 11.62 1.25 -11.45
CA ARG A 184 12.62 1.20 -10.37
C ARG A 184 12.91 2.55 -9.72
N GLU A 185 11.98 3.49 -9.83
CA GLU A 185 12.07 4.83 -9.25
C GLU A 185 11.53 4.87 -7.82
N HIS A 186 10.75 3.86 -7.46
CA HIS A 186 10.21 3.69 -6.12
C HIS A 186 10.47 2.26 -5.63
N PRO A 187 10.83 2.06 -4.35
CA PRO A 187 11.01 0.73 -3.80
C PRO A 187 9.72 -0.08 -3.88
N PHE A 188 9.88 -1.39 -3.98
CA PHE A 188 8.85 -2.36 -3.67
C PHE A 188 8.49 -2.26 -2.19
N MET A 189 7.36 -2.83 -1.79
CA MET A 189 6.82 -2.61 -0.45
C MET A 189 6.70 -3.90 0.34
N ALA A 190 7.29 -3.95 1.53
CA ALA A 190 7.07 -5.00 2.51
C ALA A 190 6.07 -4.52 3.59
N PHE A 191 4.92 -5.17 3.67
CA PHE A 191 3.80 -4.80 4.55
C PHE A 191 4.03 -5.33 5.96
N ALA A 192 4.68 -4.50 6.77
CA ALA A 192 5.15 -4.85 8.10
C ALA A 192 4.07 -5.22 9.11
N ASP A 193 2.77 -4.99 8.85
CA ASP A 193 1.71 -5.41 9.78
C ASP A 193 1.05 -6.74 9.41
N TYR A 194 1.35 -7.34 8.25
CA TYR A 194 1.00 -8.73 7.97
C TYR A 194 2.11 -9.67 8.41
N ASP A 195 1.73 -10.79 9.02
CA ASP A 195 2.57 -11.98 9.14
C ASP A 195 1.98 -13.08 8.25
N VAL A 196 2.87 -13.78 7.54
CA VAL A 196 2.57 -14.98 6.76
C VAL A 196 3.32 -16.16 7.37
N ALA A 197 2.67 -17.31 7.41
CA ALA A 197 3.25 -18.56 7.85
C ALA A 197 3.28 -19.57 6.69
N PRO A 198 4.40 -19.68 5.95
CA PRO A 198 4.48 -20.53 4.75
C PRO A 198 4.16 -22.00 5.00
N TYR A 199 4.41 -22.47 6.23
CA TYR A 199 4.23 -23.85 6.65
C TYR A 199 3.11 -24.02 7.70
N GLY A 200 2.23 -23.01 7.86
CA GLY A 200 1.07 -23.05 8.76
C GLY A 200 1.28 -22.41 10.14
N CYS A 201 0.23 -22.41 10.97
CA CYS A 201 -0.04 -21.45 12.06
C CYS A 201 1.03 -21.23 13.15
N TYR A 202 2.09 -22.02 13.21
CA TYR A 202 3.19 -21.88 14.17
C TYR A 202 4.39 -21.10 13.62
N ASP A 203 4.35 -20.70 12.34
CA ASP A 203 5.54 -20.31 11.60
C ASP A 203 5.49 -18.91 10.98
N PHE A 204 4.87 -17.98 11.70
CA PHE A 204 4.69 -16.59 11.27
C PHE A 204 5.99 -15.79 11.29
N PHE A 205 6.87 -16.02 10.31
CA PHE A 205 8.16 -15.33 10.18
C PHE A 205 8.33 -14.55 8.88
N ASP A 206 7.33 -14.53 8.00
CA ASP A 206 7.38 -13.79 6.74
C ASP A 206 6.43 -12.60 6.76
N ALA A 207 6.74 -11.55 6.00
CA ALA A 207 5.85 -10.43 5.71
C ALA A 207 5.38 -10.49 4.26
N VAL A 208 4.15 -10.01 4.02
CA VAL A 208 3.65 -9.80 2.65
C VAL A 208 4.49 -8.74 1.95
N GLN A 209 4.86 -9.02 0.71
CA GLN A 209 5.63 -8.15 -0.16
C GLN A 209 4.84 -7.85 -1.43
N MET A 210 4.85 -6.61 -1.89
CA MET A 210 4.20 -6.20 -3.12
C MET A 210 5.18 -5.50 -4.03
N PHE A 211 5.19 -5.90 -5.30
CA PHE A 211 6.15 -5.42 -6.29
C PHE A 211 5.49 -5.32 -7.67
N VAL A 212 6.12 -4.58 -8.56
CA VAL A 212 5.77 -4.55 -9.98
C VAL A 212 7.04 -4.74 -10.79
N SER A 213 7.07 -5.78 -11.62
CA SER A 213 8.18 -6.06 -12.52
C SER A 213 7.64 -6.43 -13.89
N ASP A 214 8.16 -5.81 -14.94
CA ASP A 214 7.74 -6.03 -16.33
C ASP A 214 6.22 -5.96 -16.53
N GLY A 215 5.58 -5.04 -15.81
CA GLY A 215 4.14 -4.80 -15.82
C GLY A 215 3.30 -5.84 -15.08
N ILE A 216 3.93 -6.81 -14.41
CA ILE A 216 3.29 -7.83 -13.58
C ILE A 216 3.20 -7.31 -12.14
N LEU A 217 1.97 -7.22 -11.63
CA LEU A 217 1.72 -6.91 -10.22
C LEU A 217 1.90 -8.17 -9.38
N GLY A 218 2.96 -8.21 -8.58
CA GLY A 218 3.32 -9.37 -7.75
C GLY A 218 2.93 -9.20 -6.30
N LEU A 219 2.43 -10.28 -5.70
CA LEU A 219 2.26 -10.43 -4.26
C LEU A 219 3.12 -11.60 -3.78
N GLY A 220 4.23 -11.29 -3.12
CA GLY A 220 5.20 -12.24 -2.59
C GLY A 220 5.28 -12.22 -1.07
N ILE A 221 6.25 -12.96 -0.55
CA ILE A 221 6.58 -12.98 0.87
C ILE A 221 8.08 -12.87 1.06
N GLY A 222 8.50 -12.39 2.24
CA GLY A 222 9.89 -12.45 2.63
C GLY A 222 10.08 -12.43 4.14
N ASN A 223 11.12 -13.10 4.59
CA ASN A 223 11.43 -13.30 6.00
C ASN A 223 11.66 -11.97 6.71
N ILE A 224 11.03 -11.80 7.86
CA ILE A 224 11.02 -10.53 8.60
C ILE A 224 12.39 -10.13 9.12
N ASP A 225 13.32 -11.07 9.27
CA ASP A 225 14.69 -10.86 9.72
C ASP A 225 15.71 -10.81 8.57
N ARG A 226 15.23 -10.93 7.32
CA ARG A 226 16.05 -10.71 6.13
C ARG A 226 15.80 -9.31 5.58
N ASN A 227 16.88 -8.70 5.09
CA ASN A 227 16.80 -7.49 4.31
C ASN A 227 16.74 -7.88 2.82
N TYR A 228 15.75 -7.34 2.11
CA TYR A 228 15.56 -7.57 0.69
C TYR A 228 15.87 -6.28 -0.07
N PRO A 229 16.92 -6.27 -0.92
CA PRO A 229 17.24 -5.10 -1.73
C PRO A 229 16.01 -4.60 -2.49
N PHE A 230 15.88 -3.28 -2.61
CA PHE A 230 14.77 -2.58 -3.26
C PHE A 230 13.40 -2.64 -2.55
N PHE A 231 13.26 -3.40 -1.45
CA PHE A 231 12.05 -3.37 -0.64
C PHE A 231 12.15 -2.33 0.47
N GLY A 232 11.31 -1.30 0.37
CA GLY A 232 11.02 -0.37 1.44
C GLY A 232 9.89 -0.90 2.33
N ILE A 233 9.82 -0.41 3.55
CA ILE A 233 8.78 -0.81 4.51
C ILE A 233 7.85 0.39 4.73
N PRO A 234 6.70 0.46 4.06
CA PRO A 234 5.79 1.58 4.25
C PRO A 234 5.16 1.57 5.64
N SER A 235 4.91 2.77 6.16
CA SER A 235 4.27 2.98 7.46
C SER A 235 3.18 4.03 7.36
N ILE A 236 2.22 3.94 8.29
CA ILE A 236 1.05 4.79 8.35
C ILE A 236 0.84 5.40 9.74
N LYS A 237 0.16 6.54 9.74
CA LYS A 237 -0.29 7.25 10.95
C LYS A 237 -1.68 7.83 10.68
N TRP A 238 -2.62 7.57 11.59
CA TRP A 238 -3.98 8.12 11.58
C TRP A 238 -3.97 9.57 12.06
#